data_AF-A0A9P9Q799-F1
#
_entry.id   AF-A0A9P9Q799-F1
#
_cell.length_a   1.000
_cell.length_b   1.000
_cell.length_c   1.000
_cell.angle_alpha   90.00
_cell.angle_beta   90.00
_cell.angle_gamma   90.00
#
_symmetry.space_group_name_H-M   'P 1'
#
loop_
_entity.id
_entity.type
_entity.pdbx_description
1 polymer ?
#
loop_
_entity_poly.entity_id
_entity_poly.type
_entity_poly.pdbx_seq_one_letter_code
_entity_poly.pdbx_strand_id
1 'polypeptide(L)'
;MHLHSISSLTLILTTLPILILASSSNTNASSCYDSPLPPLPPSTSSENRTIPWGTPSFTLPNGTLCCDSLAQVRVGINEINAQLVELLAQRAAYVREATRFKGTLDTVDVPARNVEVIEGAVNASRTTNPRLPETIARTVFEAIINASVPFERCVFGQFDEGCGAK
;
A
#
# COMPACT_ATOMS: atom_id res chain seq x y z
N MET A 1 25.05 -32.07 -77.40
CA MET A 1 25.32 -30.63 -77.62
C MET A 1 25.73 -30.03 -76.29
N HIS A 2 26.99 -29.59 -76.22
CA HIS A 2 27.54 -28.79 -75.12
C HIS A 2 26.70 -27.52 -74.88
N LEU A 3 26.67 -27.01 -73.64
CA LEU A 3 27.40 -25.79 -73.27
C LEU A 3 27.39 -25.54 -71.74
N HIS A 4 28.41 -24.81 -71.32
CA HIS A 4 28.93 -24.58 -69.97
C HIS A 4 28.20 -23.51 -69.13
N SER A 5 28.61 -23.44 -67.85
CA SER A 5 28.74 -22.21 -67.02
C SER A 5 27.45 -21.81 -66.27
N ILE A 6 27.44 -21.27 -65.04
CA ILE A 6 28.36 -20.35 -64.36
C ILE A 6 28.21 -20.55 -62.83
N SER A 7 29.34 -20.55 -62.11
CA SER A 7 29.44 -20.50 -60.65
C SER A 7 28.90 -19.18 -60.10
N SER A 8 27.89 -19.23 -59.23
CA SER A 8 27.37 -18.04 -58.51
C SER A 8 27.70 -18.16 -57.03
N LEU A 9 28.63 -17.32 -56.59
CA LEU A 9 29.08 -17.17 -55.21
C LEU A 9 28.02 -16.38 -54.44
N THR A 10 27.21 -17.03 -53.61
CA THR A 10 26.25 -16.35 -52.73
C THR A 10 26.95 -15.79 -51.51
N LEU A 11 27.06 -14.47 -51.43
CA LEU A 11 27.57 -13.71 -50.29
C LEU A 11 26.54 -13.80 -49.13
N ILE A 12 26.86 -14.55 -48.08
CA ILE A 12 26.02 -14.64 -46.87
C ILE A 12 26.27 -13.39 -46.03
N LEU A 13 25.35 -12.43 -46.10
CA LEU A 13 25.34 -11.25 -45.22
C LEU A 13 24.78 -11.68 -43.85
N THR A 14 25.64 -12.00 -42.90
CA THR A 14 25.24 -12.35 -41.53
C THR A 14 24.75 -11.10 -40.81
N THR A 15 23.44 -10.95 -40.67
CA THR A 15 22.84 -9.93 -39.79
C THR A 15 23.05 -10.35 -38.33
N LEU A 16 23.92 -9.63 -37.63
CA LEU A 16 24.10 -9.75 -36.19
C LEU A 16 22.80 -9.34 -35.48
N PRO A 17 22.24 -10.12 -34.54
CA PRO A 17 21.09 -9.66 -33.78
C PRO A 17 21.53 -8.56 -32.82
N ILE A 18 20.94 -7.38 -32.96
CA ILE A 18 21.06 -6.29 -32.00
C ILE A 18 20.38 -6.77 -30.71
N LEU A 19 21.18 -7.09 -29.69
CA LEU A 19 20.69 -7.34 -28.35
C LEU A 19 20.16 -6.01 -27.79
N ILE A 20 18.84 -5.82 -27.85
CA ILE A 20 18.17 -4.74 -27.13
C ILE A 20 18.19 -5.14 -25.65
N LEU A 21 19.14 -4.61 -24.88
CA LEU A 21 19.02 -4.61 -23.42
C LEU A 21 17.89 -3.65 -23.05
N ALA A 22 16.68 -4.17 -22.88
CA ALA A 22 15.63 -3.47 -22.18
C ALA A 22 16.02 -3.43 -20.69
N SER A 23 16.61 -2.31 -20.25
CA SER A 23 16.78 -2.01 -18.85
C SER A 23 15.41 -1.73 -18.23
N SER A 24 14.77 -2.77 -17.70
CA SER A 24 13.53 -2.66 -16.91
C SER A 24 13.83 -1.96 -15.59
N SER A 25 13.95 -0.63 -15.60
CA SER A 25 13.83 0.17 -14.39
C SER A 25 12.36 0.17 -13.97
N ASN A 26 11.92 -0.93 -13.37
CA ASN A 26 10.60 -1.04 -12.78
C ASN A 26 10.59 -0.11 -11.56
N THR A 27 10.21 1.15 -11.75
CA THR A 27 10.14 2.11 -10.66
C THR A 27 8.89 1.81 -9.86
N ASN A 28 9.02 1.04 -8.77
CA ASN A 28 7.97 0.75 -7.79
C ASN A 28 7.22 2.01 -7.29
N ALA A 29 7.75 3.20 -7.50
CA ALA A 29 7.07 4.46 -7.21
C ALA A 29 5.82 4.68 -8.08
N SER A 30 5.83 4.25 -9.34
CA SER A 30 4.69 4.42 -10.26
C SER A 30 3.46 3.63 -9.83
N SER A 31 3.64 2.45 -9.19
CA SER A 31 2.55 1.69 -8.57
C SER A 31 1.98 2.33 -7.30
N CYS A 32 2.66 3.32 -6.74
CA CYS A 32 2.27 3.95 -5.48
C CYS A 32 1.68 5.36 -5.65
N TYR A 33 2.14 6.14 -6.63
CA TYR A 33 1.81 7.57 -6.76
C TYR A 33 1.29 8.00 -8.14
N ASP A 34 0.93 7.05 -9.01
CA ASP A 34 0.46 7.30 -10.39
C ASP A 34 1.45 8.09 -11.28
N SER A 35 2.61 8.51 -10.75
CA SER A 35 3.64 9.29 -11.43
C SER A 35 5.04 8.97 -10.88
N PRO A 36 6.08 8.95 -11.74
CA PRO A 36 7.44 8.68 -11.30
C PRO A 36 7.97 9.84 -10.44
N LEU A 37 8.66 9.50 -9.34
CA LEU A 37 9.32 10.49 -8.49
C LEU A 37 10.51 11.12 -9.24
N PRO A 38 10.82 12.41 -9.02
CA PRO A 38 12.00 13.04 -9.60
C PRO A 38 13.30 12.33 -9.17
N PRO A 39 14.33 12.31 -10.04
CA PRO A 39 15.62 11.72 -9.70
C PRO A 39 16.28 12.46 -8.54
N LEU A 40 17.05 11.72 -7.74
CA LEU A 40 17.67 12.23 -6.51
C LEU A 40 19.16 12.46 -6.67
N PRO A 41 19.70 13.61 -6.22
CA PRO A 41 21.13 13.80 -6.16
C PRO A 41 21.74 12.83 -5.14
N PRO A 42 23.01 12.45 -5.33
CA PRO A 42 23.75 11.64 -4.36
C PRO A 42 23.71 12.30 -2.98
N SER A 43 23.42 11.53 -1.94
CA SER A 43 23.45 12.06 -0.58
C SER A 43 24.89 12.39 -0.19
N THR A 44 25.14 13.63 0.23
CA THR A 44 26.45 14.06 0.75
C THR A 44 26.58 13.81 2.26
N SER A 45 25.50 13.39 2.92
CA SER A 45 25.50 13.01 4.34
C SER A 45 24.79 11.68 4.57
N SER A 46 25.16 10.98 5.65
CA SER A 46 24.53 9.73 6.06
C SER A 46 23.26 9.92 6.90
N GLU A 47 23.02 11.14 7.42
CA GLU A 47 21.90 11.41 8.34
C GLU A 47 20.74 12.13 7.66
N ASN A 48 21.03 13.11 6.78
CA ASN A 48 20.02 13.92 6.13
C ASN A 48 20.39 14.26 4.68
N ARG A 49 19.43 14.16 3.78
CA ARG A 49 19.62 14.50 2.36
C ARG A 49 18.91 15.81 2.05
N THR A 50 19.56 16.70 1.32
CA THR A 50 18.87 17.82 0.69
C THR A 50 17.99 17.24 -0.43
N ILE A 51 16.67 17.34 -0.26
CA ILE A 51 15.71 16.72 -1.17
C ILE A 51 15.40 17.69 -2.33
N PRO A 52 15.56 17.28 -3.61
CA PRO A 52 15.45 18.18 -4.76
C PRO A 52 14.01 18.51 -5.19
N TRP A 53 12.97 17.83 -4.66
CA TRP A 53 11.58 18.05 -5.08
C TRP A 53 10.81 19.12 -4.29
N GLY A 54 11.51 20.16 -3.81
CA GLY A 54 10.89 21.41 -3.35
C GLY A 54 10.56 21.50 -1.86
N THR A 55 9.88 22.61 -1.52
CA THR A 55 9.32 22.97 -0.21
C THR A 55 8.17 22.01 0.20
N PRO A 56 7.87 21.90 1.51
CA PRO A 56 6.70 21.21 2.07
C PRO A 56 5.48 21.05 1.14
N SER A 57 5.18 19.81 0.74
CA SER A 57 4.24 19.53 -0.37
C SER A 57 2.77 19.36 0.05
N PHE A 58 2.45 19.44 1.35
CA PHE A 58 1.07 19.42 1.81
C PHE A 58 0.84 20.31 3.03
N THR A 59 -0.38 20.85 3.11
CA THR A 59 -0.83 21.71 4.20
C THR A 59 -1.30 20.86 5.37
N LEU A 60 -0.76 21.14 6.55
CA LEU A 60 -1.21 20.55 7.80
C LEU A 60 -2.62 21.07 8.16
N PRO A 61 -3.36 20.37 9.05
CA PRO A 61 -4.70 20.80 9.46
C PRO A 61 -4.76 22.22 10.05
N ASN A 62 -3.65 22.71 10.61
CA ASN A 62 -3.52 24.07 11.16
C ASN A 62 -3.23 25.15 10.09
N GLY A 63 -3.19 24.79 8.81
CA GLY A 63 -2.94 25.70 7.69
C GLY A 63 -1.47 25.97 7.39
N THR A 64 -0.52 25.46 8.19
CA THR A 64 0.91 25.60 7.90
C THR A 64 1.39 24.53 6.92
N LEU A 65 2.44 24.80 6.17
CA LEU A 65 3.03 23.78 5.30
C LEU A 65 3.87 22.80 6.11
N CYS A 66 3.74 21.50 5.83
CA CYS A 66 4.53 20.49 6.53
C CYS A 66 5.99 20.47 6.07
N CYS A 67 6.80 21.03 6.96
CA CYS A 67 7.96 20.41 7.59
C CYS A 67 9.34 20.73 6.98
N ASP A 68 10.20 21.31 7.81
CA ASP A 68 11.55 21.75 7.45
C ASP A 68 12.64 20.72 7.81
N SER A 69 12.27 19.63 8.49
CA SER A 69 13.21 18.57 8.88
C SER A 69 12.54 17.20 9.04
N LEU A 70 13.33 16.13 8.93
CA LEU A 70 12.88 14.75 9.21
C LEU A 70 12.35 14.58 10.64
N ALA A 71 12.91 15.33 11.60
CA ALA A 71 12.43 15.31 12.99
C ALA A 71 10.99 15.81 13.08
N GLN A 72 10.66 16.93 12.43
CA GLN A 72 9.29 17.46 12.38
C GLN A 72 8.33 16.50 11.67
N VAL A 73 8.75 15.87 10.56
CA VAL A 73 7.95 14.85 9.86
C VAL A 73 7.60 13.70 10.81
N ARG A 74 8.56 13.21 11.59
CA ARG A 74 8.34 12.12 12.56
C ARG A 74 7.40 12.52 13.68
N VAL A 75 7.46 13.76 14.17
CA VAL A 75 6.50 14.27 15.16
C VAL A 75 5.08 14.20 14.60
N GLY A 76 4.85 14.71 13.38
CA GLY A 76 3.52 14.64 12.75
C GLY A 76 3.02 13.21 12.55
N ILE A 77 3.91 12.27 12.14
CA ILE A 77 3.55 10.85 12.03
C ILE A 77 3.16 10.26 13.40
N ASN A 78 3.92 10.57 14.46
CA ASN A 78 3.63 10.06 15.79
C ASN A 78 2.28 10.56 16.33
N GLU A 79 1.93 11.82 16.08
CA GLU A 79 0.63 12.39 16.43
C GLU A 79 -0.52 11.66 15.72
N ILE A 80 -0.37 11.38 14.42
CA ILE A 80 -1.34 10.59 13.65
C ILE A 80 -1.43 9.15 14.19
N ASN A 81 -0.31 8.52 14.51
CA ASN A 81 -0.29 7.17 15.05
C ASN A 81 -1.07 7.07 16.36
N ALA A 82 -0.94 8.05 17.25
CA ALA A 82 -1.71 8.10 18.49
C ALA A 82 -3.23 8.17 18.21
N GLN A 83 -3.64 8.99 17.24
CA GLN A 83 -5.05 9.08 16.82
C GLN A 83 -5.55 7.78 16.18
N LEU A 84 -4.72 7.11 15.37
CA LEU A 84 -5.07 5.82 14.76
C LEU A 84 -5.28 4.75 15.81
N VAL A 85 -4.46 4.70 16.86
CA VAL A 85 -4.63 3.75 17.98
C VAL A 85 -5.97 3.97 18.68
N GLU A 86 -6.35 5.21 18.95
CA GLU A 86 -7.64 5.54 19.57
C GLU A 86 -8.83 5.13 18.66
N LEU A 87 -8.76 5.44 17.37
CA LEU A 87 -9.79 5.04 16.40
C LEU A 87 -9.90 3.52 16.27
N LEU A 88 -8.79 2.79 16.33
CA LEU A 88 -8.77 1.33 16.31
C LEU A 88 -9.40 0.74 17.59
N ALA A 89 -9.12 1.33 18.76
CA ALA A 89 -9.75 0.94 20.02
C ALA A 89 -11.27 1.15 19.98
N GLN A 90 -11.73 2.30 19.48
CA GLN A 90 -13.15 2.58 19.30
C GLN A 90 -13.80 1.60 18.32
N ARG A 91 -13.13 1.30 17.20
CA ARG A 91 -13.60 0.30 16.23
C ARG A 91 -13.71 -1.09 16.86
N ALA A 92 -12.72 -1.51 17.65
CA ALA A 92 -12.75 -2.79 18.36
C ALA A 92 -13.92 -2.86 19.37
N ALA A 93 -14.24 -1.75 20.04
CA ALA A 93 -15.42 -1.67 20.91
C ALA A 93 -16.72 -1.91 20.12
N TYR A 94 -16.87 -1.33 18.93
CA TYR A 94 -18.02 -1.62 18.05
C TYR A 94 -18.06 -3.08 17.60
N VAL A 95 -16.92 -3.70 17.29
CA VAL A 95 -16.87 -5.14 16.93
C VAL A 95 -17.34 -6.00 18.11
N ARG A 96 -16.88 -5.72 19.32
CA ARG A 96 -17.35 -6.39 20.55
C ARG A 96 -18.86 -6.21 20.74
N GLU A 97 -19.39 -5.01 20.51
CA GLU A 97 -20.83 -4.75 20.59
C GLU A 97 -21.62 -5.46 19.48
N ALA A 98 -21.05 -5.61 18.27
CA ALA A 98 -21.69 -6.37 17.21
C ALA A 98 -21.89 -7.84 17.60
N THR A 99 -20.96 -8.40 18.38
CA THR A 99 -21.01 -9.80 18.81
C THR A 99 -22.28 -10.16 19.58
N ARG A 100 -22.85 -9.24 20.38
CA ARG A 100 -24.07 -9.53 21.16
C ARG A 100 -25.34 -9.70 20.32
N PHE A 101 -25.27 -9.36 19.03
CA PHE A 101 -26.37 -9.56 18.07
C PHE A 101 -26.19 -10.82 17.22
N LYS A 102 -25.03 -11.47 17.30
CA LYS A 102 -24.72 -12.68 16.54
C LYS A 102 -25.29 -13.89 17.28
N GLY A 103 -26.03 -14.74 16.56
CA GLY A 103 -26.70 -15.90 17.14
C GLY A 103 -25.85 -17.18 17.12
N THR A 104 -24.84 -17.24 16.23
CA THR A 104 -23.96 -18.41 16.09
C THR A 104 -22.55 -17.98 15.73
N LEU A 105 -21.57 -18.84 16.00
CA LEU A 105 -20.16 -18.61 15.64
C LEU A 105 -19.98 -18.38 14.12
N ASP A 106 -20.76 -19.05 13.28
CA ASP A 106 -20.73 -18.89 11.81
C ASP A 106 -21.15 -17.49 11.33
N THR A 107 -21.87 -16.73 12.17
CA THR A 107 -22.19 -15.32 11.87
C THR A 107 -21.08 -14.34 12.27
N VAL A 108 -20.00 -14.82 12.91
CA VAL A 108 -18.84 -13.99 13.28
C VAL A 108 -18.05 -13.55 12.06
N ASP A 109 -17.68 -14.48 11.19
CA ASP A 109 -16.96 -14.19 9.97
C ASP A 109 -17.91 -14.20 8.77
N VAL A 110 -18.17 -13.03 8.18
CA VAL A 110 -19.05 -12.88 7.03
C VAL A 110 -18.20 -12.38 5.85
N PRO A 111 -17.73 -13.27 4.96
CA PRO A 111 -16.78 -12.91 3.90
C PRO A 111 -17.27 -11.76 3.00
N ALA A 112 -18.56 -11.73 2.66
CA ALA A 112 -19.15 -10.64 1.88
C ALA A 112 -18.99 -9.28 2.59
N ARG A 113 -19.21 -9.24 3.92
CA ARG A 113 -19.06 -8.02 4.69
C ARG A 113 -17.59 -7.58 4.81
N ASN A 114 -16.65 -8.53 4.88
CA ASN A 114 -15.23 -8.24 4.88
C ASN A 114 -14.80 -7.54 3.57
N VAL A 115 -15.27 -8.05 2.43
CA VAL A 115 -15.04 -7.44 1.11
C VAL A 115 -15.61 -6.02 1.04
N GLU A 116 -16.84 -5.81 1.51
CA GLU A 116 -17.46 -4.48 1.54
C GLU A 116 -16.64 -3.47 2.34
N VAL A 117 -16.08 -3.88 3.48
CA VAL A 117 -15.25 -2.99 4.33
C VAL A 117 -13.94 -2.62 3.63
N ILE A 118 -13.28 -3.58 2.98
CA ILE A 118 -12.01 -3.36 2.28
C ILE A 118 -12.23 -2.46 1.05
N GLU A 119 -13.21 -2.78 0.21
CA GLU A 119 -13.49 -1.99 -0.99
C GLU A 119 -14.07 -0.61 -0.65
N GLY A 120 -14.82 -0.49 0.45
CA GLY A 120 -15.23 0.80 1.01
C GLY A 120 -14.04 1.69 1.36
N ALA A 121 -13.02 1.14 2.02
CA ALA A 121 -11.81 1.87 2.37
C ALA A 121 -10.99 2.28 1.13
N VAL A 122 -10.88 1.39 0.14
CA VAL A 122 -10.23 1.67 -1.14
C VAL A 122 -10.93 2.81 -1.87
N ASN A 123 -12.26 2.76 -1.96
CA ASN A 123 -13.02 3.83 -2.62
C ASN A 123 -12.87 5.17 -1.89
N ALA A 124 -12.95 5.17 -0.55
CA ALA A 124 -12.75 6.37 0.26
C ALA A 124 -11.32 6.96 0.11
N SER A 125 -10.31 6.10 -0.07
CA SER A 125 -8.91 6.53 -0.22
C SER A 125 -8.68 7.45 -1.44
N ARG A 126 -9.50 7.31 -2.49
CA ARG A 126 -9.39 8.10 -3.72
C ARG A 126 -9.77 9.58 -3.53
N THR A 127 -10.56 9.88 -2.50
CA THR A 127 -11.08 11.23 -2.25
C THR A 127 -10.42 11.93 -1.06
N THR A 128 -9.44 11.30 -0.40
CA THR A 128 -8.71 11.95 0.70
C THR A 128 -7.76 13.03 0.18
N ASN A 129 -7.42 13.99 1.04
CA ASN A 129 -6.44 15.03 0.74
C ASN A 129 -5.43 15.14 1.91
N PRO A 130 -4.14 14.79 1.73
CA PRO A 130 -3.55 14.19 0.52
C PRO A 130 -4.18 12.83 0.18
N ARG A 131 -4.11 12.43 -1.09
CA ARG A 131 -4.65 11.13 -1.54
C ARG A 131 -3.90 9.99 -0.85
N LEU A 132 -4.66 9.07 -0.26
CA LEU A 132 -4.14 7.84 0.30
C LEU A 132 -3.95 6.82 -0.84
N PRO A 133 -2.74 6.26 -1.04
CA PRO A 133 -2.55 5.20 -2.02
C PRO A 133 -3.46 4.00 -1.75
N GLU A 134 -4.16 3.52 -2.79
CA GLU A 134 -5.14 2.44 -2.68
C GLU A 134 -4.53 1.13 -2.16
N THR A 135 -3.25 0.89 -2.46
CA THR A 135 -2.51 -0.26 -1.91
C THR A 135 -2.40 -0.20 -0.38
N ILE A 136 -2.20 0.99 0.19
CA ILE A 136 -2.11 1.17 1.64
C ILE A 136 -3.49 0.96 2.26
N ALA A 137 -4.52 1.59 1.69
CA ALA A 137 -5.90 1.45 2.17
C ALA A 137 -6.32 -0.03 2.25
N ARG A 138 -6.09 -0.79 1.17
CA ARG A 138 -6.42 -2.22 1.10
C ARG A 138 -5.66 -3.04 2.13
N THR A 139 -4.33 -2.97 2.12
CA THR A 139 -3.50 -3.82 3.00
C THR A 139 -3.77 -3.53 4.48
N VAL A 140 -3.98 -2.26 4.86
CA VAL A 140 -4.32 -1.89 6.24
C VAL A 140 -5.69 -2.45 6.63
N PHE A 141 -6.71 -2.31 5.77
CA PHE A 141 -8.05 -2.80 6.11
C PHE A 141 -8.16 -4.34 6.08
N GLU A 142 -7.43 -5.01 5.20
CA GLU A 142 -7.25 -6.47 5.26
C GLU A 142 -6.63 -6.89 6.60
N ALA A 143 -5.56 -6.24 7.04
CA ALA A 143 -4.93 -6.52 8.34
C ALA A 143 -5.88 -6.27 9.52
N ILE A 144 -6.64 -5.16 9.48
CA ILE A 144 -7.66 -4.86 10.49
C ILE A 144 -8.71 -5.97 10.55
N ILE A 145 -9.23 -6.44 9.41
CA ILE A 145 -10.22 -7.52 9.36
C ILE A 145 -9.62 -8.83 9.89
N ASN A 146 -8.42 -9.19 9.43
CA ASN A 146 -7.71 -10.40 9.85
C ASN A 146 -7.43 -10.43 11.36
N ALA A 147 -7.25 -9.27 12.00
CA ALA A 147 -7.15 -9.15 13.45
C ALA A 147 -8.51 -9.11 14.16
N SER A 148 -9.54 -8.54 13.52
CA SER A 148 -10.88 -8.36 14.11
C SER A 148 -11.64 -9.67 14.24
N VAL A 149 -11.58 -10.56 13.24
CA VAL A 149 -12.32 -11.82 13.26
C VAL A 149 -11.89 -12.72 14.42
N PRO A 150 -10.59 -12.97 14.68
CA PRO A 150 -10.16 -13.73 15.86
C PRO A 150 -10.56 -13.08 17.18
N PHE A 151 -10.45 -11.75 17.29
CA PHE A 151 -10.91 -11.00 18.47
C PHE A 151 -12.41 -11.21 18.70
N GLU A 152 -13.22 -11.10 17.65
CA GLU A 152 -14.67 -11.27 17.74
C GLU A 152 -15.07 -12.70 18.09
N ARG A 153 -14.37 -13.71 17.54
CA ARG A 153 -14.57 -15.12 17.92
C ARG A 153 -14.26 -15.36 19.40
N CYS A 154 -13.20 -14.74 19.92
CA CYS A 154 -12.86 -14.80 21.35
C CYS A 154 -13.99 -14.20 22.21
N VAL A 155 -14.47 -13.01 21.86
CA VAL A 155 -15.61 -12.37 22.54
C VAL A 155 -16.86 -13.24 22.46
N PHE A 156 -17.18 -13.79 21.30
CA PHE A 156 -18.35 -14.65 21.11
C PHE A 156 -18.29 -15.89 22.00
N GLY A 157 -17.14 -16.56 22.08
CA GLY A 157 -16.93 -17.70 22.96
C GLY A 157 -17.13 -17.39 24.45
N GLN A 158 -16.92 -16.14 24.89
CA GLN A 158 -17.26 -15.73 26.26
C GLN A 158 -18.76 -15.77 26.54
N PHE A 159 -19.59 -15.51 25.52
CA PHE A 159 -21.05 -15.54 25.66
C PHE A 159 -21.61 -16.96 25.62
N ASP A 160 -21.06 -17.84 24.78
CA ASP A 160 -21.59 -19.20 24.57
C ASP A 160 -21.06 -20.23 25.58
N GLU A 161 -19.81 -20.09 26.05
CA GLU A 161 -19.19 -21.10 26.94
C GLU A 161 -18.67 -20.54 28.27
N GLY A 162 -18.96 -19.28 28.63
CA GLY A 162 -18.46 -18.71 29.88
C GLY A 162 -16.95 -18.87 30.01
N CYS A 163 -16.21 -18.61 28.93
CA CYS A 163 -14.81 -18.97 28.81
C CYS A 163 -13.86 -18.02 29.56
N GLY A 164 -14.01 -17.92 30.88
CA GLY A 164 -12.90 -17.62 31.79
C GLY A 164 -12.40 -16.17 31.80
N ALA A 165 -12.61 -15.56 32.97
CA ALA A 165 -11.66 -14.61 33.53
C ALA A 165 -10.20 -15.04 33.23
N LYS A 166 -9.46 -14.15 32.59
CA LYS A 166 -8.05 -13.92 32.88
C LYS A 166 -7.81 -12.43 32.93
#